data_AF-A0A947T8M2-F1
#
_entry.id   AF-A0A947T8M2-F1
#
_cell.length_a   1.000
_cell.length_b   1.000
_cell.length_c   1.000
_cell.angle_alpha   90.00
_cell.angle_beta   90.00
_cell.angle_gamma   90.00
#
_symmetry.space_group_name_H-M   'P 1'
#
loop_
_entity.id
_entity.type
_entity.pdbx_description
1 polymer ?
#
loop_
_entity_poly.entity_id
_entity_poly.type
_entity_poly.pdbx_seq_one_letter_code
_entity_poly.pdbx_strand_id
1 'polypeptide(L)'
;MTGAALLPLAEAQQRLLALARPTPIVALPLGSCIGHYLAEPLTAARRQPAADLSAMDGYAIRWADLPGPWAIIGESAAGRQFDGMVRPGEAARISTGAIVPEGADTILVQEDA
;
A
#
# COMPACT_ATOMS: atom_id res chain seq x y z
N MET A 1 -9.24 -62.97 -15.52
CA MET A 1 -8.76 -61.79 -14.75
C MET A 1 -7.71 -61.08 -15.58
N THR A 2 -8.11 -60.12 -16.41
CA THR A 2 -7.18 -59.26 -17.13
C THR A 2 -6.62 -58.24 -16.15
N GLY A 3 -5.45 -58.53 -15.57
CA GLY A 3 -4.72 -57.55 -14.77
C GLY A 3 -4.33 -56.39 -15.66
N ALA A 4 -4.86 -55.20 -15.38
CA ALA A 4 -4.45 -53.99 -16.08
C ALA A 4 -2.92 -53.81 -15.93
N ALA A 5 -2.22 -53.61 -17.04
CA ALA A 5 -0.77 -53.33 -17.01
C ALA A 5 -0.50 -52.09 -16.14
N LEU A 6 0.55 -52.15 -15.32
CA LEU A 6 0.95 -51.03 -14.46
C LEU A 6 1.35 -49.83 -15.33
N LEU A 7 0.79 -48.66 -15.01
CA LEU A 7 1.10 -47.41 -15.70
C LEU A 7 2.32 -46.73 -15.06
N PRO A 8 3.21 -46.09 -15.84
CA PRO A 8 4.20 -45.16 -15.32
C PRO A 8 3.53 -44.03 -14.51
N LEU A 9 4.17 -43.58 -13.43
CA LEU A 9 3.61 -42.59 -12.51
C LEU A 9 3.17 -41.29 -13.22
N ALA A 10 4.00 -40.76 -14.12
CA ALA A 10 3.69 -39.54 -14.87
C ALA A 10 2.44 -39.70 -15.74
N GLU A 11 2.30 -40.86 -16.39
CA GLU A 11 1.13 -41.18 -17.20
C GLU A 11 -0.13 -41.32 -16.33
N ALA A 12 -0.02 -41.96 -15.17
CA ALA A 12 -1.11 -42.05 -14.20
C ALA A 12 -1.55 -40.67 -13.69
N GLN A 13 -0.60 -39.78 -13.34
CA GLN A 13 -0.88 -38.42 -12.89
C GLN A 13 -1.55 -37.58 -13.97
N GLN A 14 -1.04 -37.62 -15.22
CA GLN A 14 -1.64 -36.89 -16.33
C GLN A 14 -3.08 -37.36 -16.58
N ARG A 15 -3.31 -38.69 -16.60
CA ARG A 15 -4.65 -39.25 -16.77
C ARG A 15 -5.57 -38.82 -15.62
N LEU A 16 -5.10 -38.85 -14.37
CA LEU A 16 -5.88 -38.44 -13.21
C LEU A 16 -6.27 -36.95 -13.28
N LEU A 17 -5.32 -36.07 -13.59
CA LEU A 17 -5.58 -34.63 -13.72
C LEU A 17 -6.50 -34.32 -14.91
N ALA A 18 -6.42 -35.09 -16.00
CA ALA A 18 -7.32 -34.95 -17.14
C ALA A 18 -8.79 -35.31 -16.83
N LEU A 19 -9.05 -36.06 -15.74
CA LEU A 19 -10.40 -36.33 -15.28
C LEU A 19 -10.98 -35.17 -14.46
N ALA A 20 -10.13 -34.31 -13.90
CA ALA A 20 -10.57 -33.18 -13.10
C ALA A 20 -11.21 -32.11 -13.98
N ARG A 21 -12.29 -31.51 -13.48
CA ARG A 21 -12.92 -30.33 -14.08
C ARG A 21 -12.73 -29.15 -13.14
N PRO A 22 -12.56 -27.92 -13.65
CA PRO A 22 -12.57 -26.73 -12.81
C PRO A 22 -13.83 -26.70 -11.93
N THR A 23 -13.67 -26.35 -10.66
CA THR A 23 -14.81 -26.14 -9.77
C THR A 23 -15.56 -24.88 -10.18
N PRO A 24 -16.87 -24.77 -9.87
CA PRO A 24 -17.62 -23.54 -10.12
C PRO A 24 -16.97 -22.33 -9.43
N ILE A 25 -17.06 -21.18 -10.09
CA ILE A 25 -16.68 -19.91 -9.48
C ILE A 25 -17.74 -19.56 -8.44
N VAL A 26 -17.29 -19.16 -7.26
CA VAL A 26 -18.15 -18.75 -6.14
C VAL A 26 -17.77 -17.35 -5.69
N ALA A 27 -18.78 -16.52 -5.44
CA ALA A 27 -18.61 -15.26 -4.74
C ALA A 27 -18.74 -15.50 -3.24
N LEU A 28 -17.72 -15.13 -2.48
CA LEU A 28 -17.65 -15.36 -1.04
C LEU A 28 -17.31 -14.04 -0.32
N PRO A 29 -17.78 -13.85 0.93
CA PRO A 29 -17.25 -12.79 1.79
C PRO A 29 -15.74 -12.95 1.99
N LEU A 30 -15.00 -11.84 2.11
CA LEU A 30 -13.53 -11.85 2.19
C LEU A 30 -12.97 -12.81 3.25
N GLY A 31 -13.59 -12.86 4.43
CA GLY A 31 -13.16 -13.76 5.52
C GLY A 31 -13.32 -15.26 5.21
N SER A 32 -14.13 -15.61 4.21
CA SER A 32 -14.37 -16.99 3.76
C SER A 32 -13.54 -17.37 2.53
N CYS A 33 -12.74 -16.44 1.98
CA CYS A 33 -11.92 -16.71 0.79
C CYS A 33 -10.62 -17.47 1.10
N ILE A 34 -10.25 -17.66 2.37
CA ILE A 34 -9.02 -18.37 2.74
C ILE A 34 -9.08 -19.82 2.22
N GLY A 35 -8.03 -20.24 1.51
CA GLY A 35 -7.95 -21.57 0.90
C GLY A 35 -8.58 -21.67 -0.51
N HIS A 36 -9.17 -20.59 -1.01
CA HIS A 36 -9.65 -20.49 -2.39
C HIS A 36 -8.60 -19.84 -3.30
N TYR A 37 -8.82 -19.99 -4.61
CA TYR A 37 -8.06 -19.32 -5.66
C TYR A 37 -8.90 -18.19 -6.25
N LEU A 38 -8.26 -17.09 -6.67
CA LEU A 38 -8.93 -16.03 -7.41
C LEU A 38 -9.43 -16.57 -8.76
N ALA A 39 -10.71 -16.34 -9.04
CA ALA A 39 -11.32 -16.71 -10.32
C ALA A 39 -10.98 -15.71 -11.44
N GLU A 40 -10.64 -14.48 -11.09
CA GLU A 40 -10.31 -13.39 -12.00
C GLU A 40 -9.22 -12.48 -11.41
N PRO A 41 -8.50 -11.68 -12.22
CA PRO A 41 -7.51 -10.74 -11.72
C PRO A 41 -8.10 -9.69 -10.77
N LEU A 42 -7.45 -9.46 -9.63
CA LEU A 42 -7.84 -8.41 -8.68
C LEU A 42 -7.06 -7.12 -8.97
N THR A 43 -7.77 -6.05 -9.35
CA THR A 43 -7.17 -4.75 -9.66
C THR A 43 -7.49 -3.72 -8.56
N ALA A 44 -6.54 -2.83 -8.27
CA ALA A 44 -6.73 -1.81 -7.25
C ALA A 44 -7.74 -0.74 -7.73
N ALA A 45 -8.80 -0.51 -6.95
CA ALA A 45 -9.81 0.49 -7.27
C ALA A 45 -9.37 1.95 -6.94
N ARG A 46 -8.28 2.12 -6.18
CA ARG A 46 -7.76 3.44 -5.80
C ARG A 46 -6.24 3.42 -5.66
N ARG A 47 -5.64 4.61 -5.76
CA ARG A 47 -4.26 4.84 -5.33
C ARG A 47 -4.21 4.89 -3.80
N GLN A 48 -3.17 4.29 -3.22
CA GLN A 48 -2.91 4.30 -1.79
C GLN A 48 -1.42 4.55 -1.56
N PRO A 49 -1.04 5.65 -0.88
CA PRO A 49 -1.91 6.70 -0.34
C PRO A 49 -2.56 7.56 -1.44
N ALA A 50 -3.64 8.26 -1.09
CA ALA A 50 -4.38 9.11 -2.04
C ALA A 50 -3.72 10.49 -2.27
N ALA A 51 -2.83 10.89 -1.36
CA ALA A 51 -2.04 12.11 -1.39
C ALA A 51 -0.63 11.80 -0.85
N ASP A 52 0.29 12.75 -0.96
CA ASP A 52 1.61 12.62 -0.36
C ASP A 52 1.49 12.67 1.16
N LEU A 53 2.02 11.64 1.83
CA LEU A 53 1.99 11.51 3.28
C LEU A 53 3.41 11.52 3.83
N SER A 54 3.58 12.07 5.02
CA SER A 54 4.86 11.93 5.71
C SER A 54 5.12 10.48 6.11
N ALA A 55 6.33 9.99 5.85
CA ALA A 55 6.78 8.67 6.29
C ALA A 55 7.29 8.69 7.75
N MET A 56 7.58 9.86 8.31
CA MET A 56 8.17 10.05 9.64
C MET A 56 7.56 11.27 10.35
N ASP A 57 7.83 11.37 11.64
CA ASP A 57 7.53 12.58 12.40
C ASP A 57 8.64 13.63 12.16
N GLY A 58 8.26 14.91 12.06
CA GLY A 58 9.21 15.97 11.78
C GLY A 58 8.55 17.29 11.42
N TYR A 59 9.16 17.99 10.47
CA TYR A 59 8.72 19.28 9.97
C TYR A 59 8.62 19.27 8.45
N ALA A 60 7.44 19.61 7.93
CA ALA A 60 7.24 19.86 6.52
C ALA A 60 7.83 21.24 6.19
N ILE A 61 8.87 21.25 5.36
CA ILE A 61 9.63 22.43 4.96
C ILE A 61 9.73 22.51 3.42
N ARG A 62 10.25 23.64 2.96
CA ARG A 62 10.78 23.80 1.61
C ARG A 62 12.27 23.48 1.62
N TRP A 63 12.72 22.58 0.75
CA TRP A 63 14.15 22.23 0.60
C TRP A 63 15.03 23.46 0.39
N ALA A 64 14.53 24.40 -0.41
CA ALA A 64 15.23 25.64 -0.75
C ALA A 64 15.53 26.54 0.46
N ASP A 65 14.84 26.33 1.59
CA ASP A 65 15.00 27.13 2.80
C ASP A 65 15.96 26.48 3.81
N LEU A 66 16.61 25.36 3.46
CA LEU A 66 17.67 24.76 4.28
C LEU A 66 18.87 25.74 4.45
N PRO A 67 19.54 25.74 5.62
CA PRO A 67 19.30 24.90 6.79
C PRO A 67 18.30 25.50 7.81
N GLY A 68 17.47 26.46 7.39
CA GLY A 68 16.61 27.26 8.27
C GLY A 68 17.26 28.59 8.69
N PRO A 69 16.74 29.25 9.74
CA PRO A 69 15.63 28.84 10.61
C PRO A 69 14.24 29.01 9.96
N TRP A 70 13.23 28.34 10.52
CA TRP A 70 11.83 28.46 10.09
C TRP A 70 10.89 28.91 11.21
N ALA A 71 9.82 29.59 10.83
CA ALA A 71 8.68 29.84 11.71
C ALA A 71 7.70 28.65 11.65
N ILE A 72 7.38 28.05 12.80
CA ILE A 72 6.37 26.99 12.86
C ILE A 72 4.97 27.62 12.79
N ILE A 73 4.23 27.33 11.71
CA ILE A 73 2.92 27.95 11.43
C ILE A 73 1.71 27.06 11.76
N GLY A 74 1.94 25.80 12.13
CA GLY A 74 0.86 24.86 12.43
C GLY A 74 1.33 23.42 12.48
N GLU A 75 0.35 22.51 12.48
CA GLU A 75 0.55 21.07 12.58
C GLU A 75 -0.36 20.31 11.60
N SER A 76 0.21 19.33 10.90
CA SER A 76 -0.51 18.33 10.10
C SER A 76 -0.37 16.96 10.75
N ALA A 77 -1.50 16.35 11.11
CA ALA A 77 -1.55 15.02 11.75
C ALA A 77 -2.42 14.05 10.93
N ALA A 78 -2.24 12.75 11.14
CA ALA A 78 -3.08 11.74 10.49
C ALA A 78 -4.57 11.98 10.81
N GLY A 79 -5.40 12.12 9.77
CA GLY A 79 -6.82 12.44 9.89
C GLY A 79 -7.14 13.90 10.23
N ARG A 80 -6.12 14.77 10.40
CA ARG A 80 -6.26 16.20 10.64
C ARG A 80 -5.21 16.97 9.84
N GLN A 81 -5.55 17.28 8.60
CA GLN A 81 -4.67 18.04 7.72
C GLN A 81 -4.46 19.47 8.23
N PHE A 82 -3.30 20.03 7.93
CA PHE A 82 -3.08 21.47 8.00
C PHE A 82 -3.65 22.13 6.75
N ASP A 83 -4.62 23.03 6.90
CA ASP A 83 -5.29 23.70 5.76
C ASP A 83 -4.49 24.88 5.17
N GLY A 84 -3.33 25.21 5.77
CA GLY A 84 -2.45 26.27 5.28
C GLY A 84 -1.40 25.78 4.28
N MET A 85 -0.69 26.74 3.70
CA MET A 85 0.44 26.51 2.80
C MET A 85 1.73 26.95 3.50
N VAL A 86 2.78 26.13 3.39
CA VAL A 86 4.13 26.45 3.85
C VAL A 86 4.79 27.40 2.84
N ARG A 87 5.05 28.65 3.27
CA ARG A 87 5.75 29.68 2.47
C ARG A 87 7.24 29.74 2.79
N PRO A 88 8.03 30.57 2.06
CA PRO A 88 9.45 30.74 2.38
C PRO A 88 9.72 31.09 3.84
N GLY A 89 10.61 30.32 4.48
CA GLY A 89 10.97 30.49 5.89
C GLY A 89 9.91 30.00 6.88
N GLU A 90 8.88 29.29 6.42
CA GLU A 90 7.87 28.65 7.27
C GLU A 90 8.07 27.13 7.32
N ALA A 91 7.54 26.50 8.36
CA ALA A 91 7.45 25.07 8.49
C ALA A 91 6.16 24.67 9.22
N ALA A 92 5.64 23.48 8.95
CA ALA A 92 4.55 22.90 9.73
C ALA A 92 5.06 21.64 10.43
N ARG A 93 4.73 21.47 11.71
CA ARG A 93 4.96 20.19 12.38
C ARG A 93 4.14 19.12 11.67
N ILE A 94 4.72 17.95 11.45
CA ILE A 94 4.05 16.87 10.72
C ILE A 94 4.30 15.53 11.37
N SER A 95 3.24 14.73 11.50
CA SER A 95 3.32 13.36 12.01
C SER A 95 3.30 12.34 10.87
N THR A 96 3.77 11.13 11.17
CA THR A 96 3.72 9.96 10.30
C THR A 96 2.29 9.72 9.82
N GLY A 97 2.13 9.55 8.51
CA GLY A 97 0.84 9.34 7.85
C GLY A 97 -0.02 10.61 7.69
N ALA A 98 0.45 11.77 8.13
CA ALA A 98 -0.22 13.04 7.86
C ALA A 98 0.01 13.49 6.42
N ILE A 99 -0.96 14.23 5.87
CA ILE A 99 -0.86 14.82 4.53
C ILE A 99 0.22 15.91 4.54
N VAL A 100 1.12 15.87 3.56
CA VAL A 100 2.13 16.91 3.36
C VAL A 100 1.42 18.22 2.99
N PRO A 101 1.60 19.30 3.78
CA PRO A 101 1.01 20.60 3.47
C PRO A 101 1.41 21.13 2.10
N GLU A 102 0.52 21.91 1.50
CA GLU A 102 0.84 22.61 0.26
C GLU A 102 2.08 23.49 0.42
N GLY A 103 2.93 23.54 -0.59
CA GLY A 103 4.16 24.35 -0.58
C GLY A 103 5.36 23.68 0.08
N ALA A 104 5.18 22.65 0.90
CA ALA A 104 6.28 21.82 1.38
C ALA A 104 6.65 20.74 0.36
N ASP A 105 7.95 20.47 0.22
CA ASP A 105 8.49 19.42 -0.66
C ASP A 105 9.42 18.45 0.08
N THR A 106 9.69 18.72 1.36
CA THR A 106 10.69 18.02 2.16
C THR A 106 10.20 17.85 3.59
N ILE A 107 10.48 16.67 4.16
CA ILE A 107 10.30 16.42 5.59
C ILE A 107 11.67 16.43 6.27
N LEU A 108 11.92 17.41 7.13
CA LEU A 108 13.04 17.39 8.07
C LEU A 108 12.64 16.51 9.25
N VAL A 109 13.26 15.34 9.33
CA VAL A 109 12.99 14.34 10.36
C VAL A 109 13.29 14.93 11.75
N GLN A 110 12.44 14.66 12.74
CA GLN A 110 12.52 15.31 14.06
C GLN A 110 13.89 15.11 14.74
N GLU A 111 14.52 13.97 14.51
CA GLU A 111 15.84 13.62 15.04
C GLU A 111 16.99 14.45 14.45
N ASP A 112 16.80 15.03 13.26
CA ASP A 112 17.79 15.83 12.52
C ASP A 112 17.48 17.35 12.57
N ALA A 113 16.45 17.76 13.31
CA ALA A 113 15.90 19.11 13.33
C ALA A 113 16.55 20.05 14.36
#